data_AF-A0A662XUW6-F1
#
_entry.id   AF-A0A662XUW6-F1
#
_cell.length_a   1.000
_cell.length_b   1.000
_cell.length_c   1.000
_cell.angle_alpha   90.00
_cell.angle_beta   90.00
_cell.angle_gamma   90.00
#
_symmetry.space_group_name_H-M   'P 1'
#
loop_
_entity.id
_entity.type
_entity.pdbx_description
1 polymer ?
#
loop_
_entity_poly.entity_id
_entity_poly.type
_entity_poly.pdbx_seq_one_letter_code
_entity_poly.pdbx_strand_id
1 'polypeptide(L)'
;MWKRSRSSALLAALLLAGTRAQQQTGADVVITMPVTIDGNLKNLQLLRGESFEDAATSFARSNGLMAATDDAKVRAVIDQLSGLLKDKMLEVEATQRNDPVPSQPKEPVPSVQLAIPLTIDGYSGDLLKYEGETPEAAVERFLYASGFTMDVMREVYPQLVSLVNRKLEELQPPRRELFAFTLSLDGREIIVRHFEGGSPMDEAVETLRNIGVSDGEFMDRVAPQIANQIANEAVNRQSSDAAAQEQAQASQPAAEPVAQQQEAQASQPRELFSMPLTLNEQPAIMIHYEGSTAKETAARFLSDNGVTDDETIESLIPQLVEIVDSRMADLLHQEAQAQAQAAAAAAVEQQRLLQQEQQRQPLLMMPINLGDQKEADLLYFEGDSVERTVELFLVGVGLGESDRFNDNVVQLSALVRERLAALGQQAQQQVEAAQAAQPTQPQPLFAIPVTLSGNVYNLEYFEGQEPNYVANAFCVEKHEIVRAELGVDFDGNQLLECQNVLARSIVDILEERRQLQAQEAGAETPLQVEEEAPTDPRGVLLFTLDIDMGDGTSVQLPLYRNDNPKELAAAFCKENELDQDNVPALVEAMEAQLAEL
;
A
#
# COMPACT_ATOMS: atom_id res chain seq x y z
N MET A 1 35.17 20.85 103.32
CA MET A 1 35.97 19.69 102.87
C MET A 1 35.22 18.40 103.21
N TRP A 2 34.39 17.91 102.30
CA TRP A 2 33.90 16.52 102.18
C TRP A 2 32.82 16.45 101.10
N LYS A 3 32.70 15.25 100.51
CA LYS A 3 31.69 14.73 99.56
C LYS A 3 31.96 15.04 98.08
N ARG A 4 32.27 14.04 97.25
CA ARG A 4 31.54 12.81 96.83
C ARG A 4 30.59 13.07 95.67
N SER A 5 30.61 12.06 94.80
CA SER A 5 29.65 11.66 93.75
C SER A 5 29.90 12.28 92.38
N ARG A 6 30.42 11.48 91.43
CA ARG A 6 29.71 10.43 90.66
C ARG A 6 28.71 11.10 89.71
N SER A 7 28.74 10.91 88.40
CA SER A 7 29.27 9.79 87.62
C SER A 7 29.33 10.22 86.16
N SER A 8 30.33 9.66 85.46
CA SER A 8 30.24 9.03 84.13
C SER A 8 29.75 9.89 82.95
N ALA A 9 30.35 9.84 81.78
CA ALA A 9 31.40 8.98 81.23
C ALA A 9 31.87 9.74 79.97
N LEU A 10 33.18 9.89 79.78
CA LEU A 10 33.99 9.05 78.88
C LEU A 10 33.45 9.05 77.45
N LEU A 11 34.24 9.30 76.42
CA LEU A 11 35.64 9.71 76.24
C LEU A 11 35.69 9.96 74.72
N ALA A 12 36.34 11.03 74.26
CA ALA A 12 37.58 10.96 73.46
C ALA A 12 37.41 10.34 72.05
N ALA A 13 38.07 10.81 71.00
CA ALA A 13 39.28 11.59 70.96
C ALA A 13 39.62 11.95 69.50
N LEU A 14 40.48 12.97 69.37
CA LEU A 14 41.49 13.22 68.32
C LEU A 14 41.00 13.45 66.88
N LEU A 15 41.12 14.68 66.36
CA LEU A 15 42.31 15.31 65.77
C LEU A 15 42.67 14.74 64.39
N LEU A 16 42.38 15.48 63.32
CA LEU A 16 43.38 16.17 62.48
C LEU A 16 42.71 16.87 61.30
N ALA A 17 43.29 18.03 60.95
CA ALA A 17 42.90 18.90 59.87
C ALA A 17 43.16 18.27 58.50
N GLY A 18 42.24 18.51 57.56
CA GLY A 18 42.40 18.27 56.14
C GLY A 18 41.29 19.00 55.38
N THR A 19 41.68 20.02 54.60
CA THR A 19 41.01 20.47 53.37
C THR A 19 39.49 20.22 53.27
N ARG A 20 38.66 21.22 53.58
CA ARG A 20 37.26 21.26 53.10
C ARG A 20 37.27 21.53 51.59
N ALA A 21 37.54 20.49 50.82
CA ALA A 21 36.93 20.34 49.51
C ALA A 21 35.42 20.23 49.75
N GLN A 22 34.66 21.11 49.11
CA GLN A 22 33.22 21.16 49.17
C GLN A 22 32.68 19.91 48.49
N GLN A 23 32.58 18.83 49.27
CA GLN A 23 31.91 17.59 48.92
C GLN A 23 30.42 17.89 48.93
N GLN A 24 29.91 18.41 47.81
CA GLN A 24 28.49 18.42 47.54
C GLN A 24 28.04 16.96 47.52
N THR A 25 27.29 16.63 48.57
CA THR A 25 26.38 15.49 48.65
C THR A 25 25.77 15.21 47.29
N GLY A 26 25.95 14.00 46.79
CA GLY A 26 25.33 13.53 45.56
C GLY A 26 23.82 13.69 45.67
N ALA A 27 23.32 14.76 45.06
CA ALA A 27 21.91 14.89 44.80
C ALA A 27 21.61 13.93 43.66
N ASP A 28 20.81 12.90 43.96
CA ASP A 28 20.42 11.88 42.99
C ASP A 28 19.61 12.57 41.89
N VAL A 29 20.21 12.74 40.72
CA VAL A 29 19.60 13.44 39.58
C VAL A 29 18.56 12.51 38.97
N VAL A 30 17.29 12.92 38.99
CA VAL A 30 16.16 12.14 38.47
C VAL A 30 16.01 12.34 36.97
N ILE A 31 16.20 13.57 36.49
CA ILE A 31 16.08 13.93 35.07
C ILE A 31 17.21 14.89 34.70
N THR A 32 17.82 14.66 33.53
CA THR A 32 18.70 15.63 32.88
C THR A 32 18.21 15.85 31.46
N MET A 33 17.99 17.11 31.10
CA MET A 33 17.52 17.50 29.77
C MET A 33 18.37 18.65 29.22
N PRO A 34 18.86 18.56 27.97
CA PRO A 34 19.56 19.65 27.34
C PRO A 34 18.57 20.76 26.92
N VAL A 35 18.89 22.00 27.25
CA VAL A 35 18.14 23.21 26.89
C VAL A 35 19.12 24.21 26.28
N THR A 36 18.78 24.77 25.12
CA THR A 36 19.61 25.77 24.45
C THR A 36 19.30 27.17 24.98
N ILE A 37 20.31 27.84 25.54
CA ILE A 37 20.23 29.24 25.97
C ILE A 37 21.30 30.03 25.21
N ASP A 38 20.88 31.04 24.44
CA ASP A 38 21.78 31.91 23.66
C ASP A 38 22.76 31.12 22.79
N GLY A 39 22.27 30.05 22.15
CA GLY A 39 23.05 29.16 21.28
C GLY A 39 23.96 28.16 22.03
N ASN A 40 23.97 28.16 23.36
CA ASN A 40 24.73 27.21 24.17
C ASN A 40 23.82 26.16 24.80
N LEU A 41 24.18 24.89 24.65
CA LEU A 41 23.49 23.79 25.33
C LEU A 41 23.84 23.78 26.82
N LYS A 42 22.80 23.82 27.67
CA LYS A 42 22.89 23.77 29.12
C LYS A 42 21.96 22.68 29.64
N ASN A 43 22.37 21.96 30.67
CA ASN A 43 21.58 20.88 31.22
C ASN A 43 20.65 21.38 32.33
N LEU A 44 19.35 21.27 32.09
CA LEU A 44 18.33 21.41 33.11
C LEU A 44 18.25 20.08 33.87
N GLN A 45 18.44 20.14 35.18
CA GLN A 45 18.48 18.96 36.04
C GLN A 45 17.39 19.05 37.09
N LEU A 46 16.69 17.92 37.31
CA LEU A 46 15.74 17.75 38.40
C LEU A 46 16.35 16.80 39.43
N LEU A 47 16.48 17.26 40.68
CA LEU A 47 17.00 16.45 41.76
C LEU A 47 15.88 15.69 42.49
N ARG A 48 16.20 14.54 43.10
CA ARG A 48 15.20 13.74 43.82
C ARG A 48 14.60 14.53 44.97
N GLY A 49 13.29 14.77 44.90
CA GLY A 49 12.52 15.54 45.89
C GLY A 49 12.52 17.06 45.68
N GLU A 50 13.16 17.55 44.61
CA GLU A 50 13.05 18.95 44.17
C GLU A 50 11.74 19.14 43.38
N SER A 51 11.10 20.30 43.54
CA SER A 51 9.94 20.65 42.71
C SER A 51 10.38 21.10 41.32
N PHE A 52 9.53 20.92 40.31
CA PHE A 52 9.83 21.37 38.95
C PHE A 52 10.07 22.88 38.87
N GLU A 53 9.32 23.66 39.67
CA GLU A 53 9.46 25.11 39.74
C GLU A 53 10.79 25.52 40.39
N ASP A 54 11.23 24.81 41.43
CA ASP A 54 12.51 25.05 42.10
C ASP A 54 13.70 24.71 41.16
N ALA A 55 13.62 23.57 40.46
CA ALA A 55 14.63 23.18 39.48
C ALA A 55 14.73 24.18 38.31
N ALA A 56 13.58 24.60 37.77
CA ALA A 56 13.50 25.62 36.73
C ALA A 56 14.04 26.98 37.22
N THR A 57 13.71 27.38 38.44
CA THR A 57 14.19 28.63 39.05
C THR A 57 15.70 28.59 39.30
N SER A 58 16.23 27.46 39.78
CA SER A 58 17.67 27.25 40.01
C SER A 58 18.45 27.31 38.71
N PHE A 59 17.93 26.68 37.65
CA PHE A 59 18.50 26.72 36.32
C PHE A 59 18.45 28.12 35.70
N ALA A 60 17.31 28.80 35.79
CA ALA A 60 17.16 30.18 35.30
C ALA A 60 18.09 31.15 36.03
N ARG A 61 18.28 30.97 37.34
CA ARG A 61 19.23 31.78 38.14
C ARG A 61 20.68 31.52 37.76
N SER A 62 21.07 30.26 37.62
CA SER A 62 22.46 29.87 37.32
C SER A 62 22.90 30.25 35.90
N ASN A 63 21.95 30.38 34.97
CA ASN A 63 22.22 30.78 33.59
C ASN A 63 21.88 32.26 33.29
N GLY A 64 21.61 33.07 34.32
CA GLY A 64 21.39 34.51 34.14
C GLY A 64 20.06 34.90 33.49
N LEU A 65 19.12 33.97 33.32
CA LEU A 65 17.78 34.21 32.76
C LEU A 65 16.89 35.06 33.68
N MET A 66 17.29 35.22 34.94
CA MET A 66 16.65 36.09 35.95
C MET A 66 17.07 37.56 35.84
N ALA A 67 17.96 37.93 34.91
CA ALA A 67 18.47 39.30 34.80
C ALA A 67 17.51 40.29 34.12
N ALA A 68 16.39 39.80 33.56
CA ALA A 68 15.36 40.66 33.00
C ALA A 68 14.64 41.43 34.12
N THR A 69 14.52 42.75 34.00
CA THR A 69 13.78 43.64 34.93
C THR A 69 12.27 43.42 34.98
N ASP A 70 11.76 42.43 34.23
CA ASP A 70 10.34 42.16 34.05
C ASP A 70 9.97 40.81 34.69
N ASP A 71 9.40 40.88 35.90
CA ASP A 71 8.98 39.73 36.69
C ASP A 71 8.01 38.82 35.94
N ALA A 72 7.22 39.34 35.00
CA ALA A 72 6.27 38.53 34.22
C ALA A 72 6.99 37.62 33.22
N LYS A 73 8.05 38.11 32.58
CA LYS A 73 8.87 37.31 31.64
C LYS A 73 9.66 36.25 32.38
N VAL A 74 10.22 36.63 33.53
CA VAL A 74 10.96 35.71 34.40
C VAL A 74 10.04 34.55 34.84
N ARG A 75 8.80 34.84 35.20
CA ARG A 75 7.81 33.82 35.57
C ARG A 75 7.41 32.93 34.39
N ALA A 76 7.17 33.50 33.21
CA ALA A 76 6.85 32.72 32.00
C ALA A 76 7.97 31.74 31.62
N VAL A 77 9.25 32.13 31.79
CA VAL A 77 10.39 31.25 31.55
C VAL A 77 10.45 30.11 32.58
N ILE A 78 10.17 30.38 33.85
CA ILE A 78 10.09 29.33 34.89
C ILE A 78 8.93 28.37 34.57
N ASP A 79 7.77 28.87 34.19
CA ASP A 79 6.59 28.06 33.85
C ASP A 79 6.89 27.16 32.64
N GLN A 80 7.57 27.68 31.62
CA GLN A 80 7.98 26.89 30.45
C GLN A 80 8.98 25.79 30.82
N LEU A 81 10.03 26.11 31.58
CA LEU A 81 11.05 25.14 31.98
C LEU A 81 10.49 24.07 32.92
N SER A 82 9.59 24.44 33.83
CA SER A 82 8.91 23.50 34.73
C SER A 82 7.92 22.60 33.98
N GLY A 83 7.24 23.12 32.96
CA GLY A 83 6.42 22.33 32.02
C GLY A 83 7.25 21.26 31.30
N LEU A 84 8.40 21.64 30.73
CA LEU A 84 9.29 20.68 30.05
C LEU A 84 9.80 19.58 30.98
N LEU A 85 10.13 19.91 32.23
CA LEU A 85 10.53 18.89 33.22
C LEU A 85 9.38 17.96 33.59
N LYS A 86 8.15 18.47 33.69
CA LYS A 86 6.96 17.67 33.98
C LYS A 86 6.66 16.70 32.84
N ASP A 87 6.74 17.17 31.59
CA ASP A 87 6.54 16.34 30.41
C ASP A 87 7.61 15.24 30.31
N LYS A 88 8.88 15.61 30.55
CA LYS A 88 9.99 14.64 30.56
C LYS A 88 9.88 13.63 31.71
N MET A 89 9.35 14.03 32.87
CA MET A 89 9.13 13.11 33.98
C MET A 89 8.05 12.10 33.65
N LEU A 90 6.96 12.52 33.02
CA LEU A 90 5.91 11.62 32.54
C LEU A 90 6.45 10.64 31.50
N GLU A 91 7.32 11.09 30.59
CA GLU A 91 7.99 10.22 29.61
C GLU A 91 8.89 9.18 30.29
N VAL A 92 9.68 9.59 31.29
CA VAL A 92 10.58 8.68 32.03
C VAL A 92 9.79 7.71 32.92
N GLU A 93 8.72 8.17 33.58
CA GLU A 93 7.83 7.31 34.39
C GLU A 93 7.06 6.31 33.51
N ALA A 94 6.65 6.72 32.31
CA ALA A 94 6.04 5.82 31.33
C ALA A 94 7.03 4.75 30.85
N THR A 95 8.28 5.12 30.61
CA THR A 95 9.34 4.20 30.17
C THR A 95 9.74 3.21 31.27
N GLN A 96 9.64 3.60 32.55
CA GLN A 96 10.00 2.73 33.69
C GLN A 96 8.88 1.78 34.12
N ARG A 97 7.62 2.02 33.73
CA ARG A 97 6.48 1.20 34.15
C ARG A 97 6.19 -0.01 33.25
N ASN A 98 6.80 -0.12 32.07
CA ASN A 98 6.43 -1.17 31.08
C ASN A 98 4.91 -1.26 30.82
N ASP A 99 4.17 -0.18 31.09
CA ASP A 99 2.78 -0.05 30.68
C ASP A 99 2.80 0.55 29.27
N PRO A 100 2.13 -0.07 28.28
CA PRO A 100 2.02 0.51 26.95
C PRO A 100 1.20 1.78 27.08
N VAL A 101 1.87 2.93 27.03
CA VAL A 101 1.21 4.17 26.65
C VAL A 101 0.57 3.90 25.29
N PRO A 102 -0.71 4.24 25.05
CA PRO A 102 -1.27 4.21 23.72
C PRO A 102 -0.47 5.21 22.89
N SER A 103 0.56 4.69 22.23
CA SER A 103 1.19 5.33 21.10
C SER A 103 0.06 5.66 20.15
N GLN A 104 -0.16 6.95 19.93
CA GLN A 104 -0.68 7.38 18.64
C GLN A 104 0.06 6.57 17.58
N PRO A 105 -0.64 6.01 16.59
CA PRO A 105 -0.01 5.19 15.57
C PRO A 105 1.19 5.97 15.05
N LYS A 106 2.39 5.43 15.31
CA LYS A 106 3.62 6.03 14.83
C LYS A 106 3.60 5.74 13.34
N GLU A 107 2.95 6.64 12.61
CA GLU A 107 2.98 6.65 11.16
C GLU A 107 4.44 6.49 10.74
N PRO A 108 4.74 5.61 9.77
CA PRO A 108 6.10 5.44 9.28
C PRO A 108 6.64 6.83 8.93
N VAL A 109 7.81 7.19 9.47
CA VAL A 109 8.42 8.49 9.20
C VAL A 109 8.53 8.58 7.67
N PRO A 110 7.80 9.51 7.03
CA PRO A 110 7.62 9.43 5.59
C PRO A 110 8.97 9.72 4.94
N SER A 111 9.34 8.91 3.94
CA SER A 111 10.65 9.02 3.30
C SER A 111 10.78 10.38 2.60
N VAL A 112 11.96 11.01 2.61
CA VAL A 112 12.15 12.30 1.92
C VAL A 112 12.25 12.04 0.42
N GLN A 113 11.28 12.53 -0.35
CA GLN A 113 11.27 12.40 -1.81
C GLN A 113 12.07 13.52 -2.50
N LEU A 114 12.09 14.72 -1.92
CA LEU A 114 12.80 15.89 -2.48
C LEU A 114 13.24 16.83 -1.36
N ALA A 115 14.44 17.40 -1.50
CA ALA A 115 14.99 18.42 -0.62
C ALA A 115 15.54 19.59 -1.45
N ILE A 116 15.02 20.80 -1.23
CA ILE A 116 15.44 22.01 -1.91
C ILE A 116 16.01 22.99 -0.88
N PRO A 117 17.32 23.30 -0.89
CA PRO A 117 17.86 24.33 -0.03
C PRO A 117 17.40 25.71 -0.52
N LEU A 118 16.72 26.46 0.34
CA LEU A 118 16.20 27.79 0.04
C LEU A 118 16.81 28.84 0.95
N THR A 119 16.93 30.06 0.44
CA THR A 119 17.26 31.24 1.23
C THR A 119 16.33 32.38 0.82
N ILE A 120 15.49 32.82 1.76
CA ILE A 120 14.46 33.85 1.54
C ILE A 120 14.56 34.83 2.72
N ASP A 121 14.78 36.11 2.43
CA ASP A 121 14.86 37.20 3.43
C ASP A 121 15.73 36.89 4.66
N GLY A 122 16.87 36.22 4.44
CA GLY A 122 17.84 35.88 5.49
C GLY A 122 17.51 34.63 6.31
N TYR A 123 16.36 34.00 6.08
CA TYR A 123 16.09 32.64 6.51
C TYR A 123 16.70 31.65 5.53
N SER A 124 17.46 30.67 6.03
CA SER A 124 18.00 29.55 5.25
C SER A 124 17.47 28.25 5.82
N GLY A 125 16.87 27.42 4.98
CA GLY A 125 16.34 26.12 5.37
C GLY A 125 15.99 25.27 4.16
N ASP A 126 15.80 23.98 4.39
CA ASP A 126 15.46 23.03 3.35
C ASP A 126 13.94 22.87 3.25
N LEU A 127 13.41 23.08 2.05
CA LEU A 127 12.07 22.66 1.71
C LEU A 127 12.13 21.16 1.38
N LEU A 128 11.67 20.37 2.35
CA LEU A 128 11.55 18.92 2.23
C LEU A 128 10.16 18.58 1.73
N LYS A 129 10.04 17.61 0.83
CA LYS A 129 8.79 16.98 0.42
C LYS A 129 8.89 15.50 0.71
N TYR A 130 7.97 14.98 1.51
CA TYR A 130 7.95 13.57 1.88
C TYR A 130 7.11 12.71 0.93
N GLU A 131 7.36 11.42 0.87
CA GLU A 131 6.55 10.46 0.10
C GLU A 131 5.08 10.48 0.57
N GLY A 132 4.14 10.52 -0.37
CA GLY A 132 2.71 10.70 -0.08
C GLY A 132 2.25 12.14 0.23
N GLU A 133 3.16 13.07 0.57
CA GLU A 133 2.84 14.49 0.81
C GLU A 133 2.55 15.22 -0.52
N THR A 134 1.62 16.18 -0.56
CA THR A 134 1.42 17.03 -1.74
C THR A 134 2.47 18.15 -1.80
N PRO A 135 2.83 18.65 -3.00
CA PRO A 135 3.72 19.81 -3.14
C PRO A 135 3.25 21.02 -2.33
N GLU A 136 1.95 21.26 -2.31
CA GLU A 136 1.30 22.32 -1.55
C GLU A 136 1.53 22.14 -0.05
N ALA A 137 1.27 20.95 0.50
CA ALA A 137 1.46 20.66 1.93
C ALA A 137 2.93 20.82 2.37
N ALA A 138 3.88 20.39 1.52
CA ALA A 138 5.30 20.56 1.77
C ALA A 138 5.71 22.05 1.85
N VAL A 139 5.17 22.87 0.94
CA VAL A 139 5.41 24.32 0.90
C VAL A 139 4.76 25.00 2.10
N GLU A 140 3.52 24.66 2.44
CA GLU A 140 2.82 25.19 3.62
C GLU A 140 3.61 24.91 4.89
N ARG A 141 4.03 23.65 5.09
CA ARG A 141 4.82 23.25 6.26
C ARG A 141 6.13 24.02 6.34
N PHE A 142 6.83 24.18 5.22
CA PHE A 142 8.07 24.97 5.16
C PHE A 142 7.82 26.44 5.52
N LEU A 143 6.79 27.07 4.95
CA LEU A 143 6.46 28.47 5.21
C LEU A 143 6.02 28.70 6.67
N TYR A 144 5.22 27.81 7.24
CA TYR A 144 4.84 27.91 8.66
C TYR A 144 6.04 27.72 9.59
N ALA A 145 6.98 26.82 9.26
CA ALA A 145 8.20 26.61 10.04
C ALA A 145 9.19 27.80 9.96
N SER A 146 9.19 28.51 8.83
CA SER A 146 10.10 29.64 8.60
C SER A 146 9.78 30.91 9.40
N GLY A 147 8.54 31.02 9.92
CA GLY A 147 8.10 32.19 10.68
C GLY A 147 7.89 33.46 9.83
N PHE A 148 7.74 33.32 8.50
CA PHE A 148 7.45 34.46 7.63
C PHE A 148 6.10 35.12 7.95
N THR A 149 5.98 36.39 7.60
CA THR A 149 4.71 37.12 7.72
C THR A 149 3.71 36.63 6.66
N MET A 150 2.40 36.77 6.92
CA MET A 150 1.34 36.35 5.99
C MET A 150 1.46 36.98 4.59
N ASP A 151 1.95 38.22 4.50
CA ASP A 151 2.13 38.92 3.23
C ASP A 151 3.24 38.28 2.39
N VAL A 152 4.38 37.97 3.02
CA VAL A 152 5.50 37.27 2.37
C VAL A 152 5.10 35.84 2.00
N MET A 153 4.41 35.12 2.88
CA MET A 153 3.91 33.78 2.57
C MET A 153 2.99 33.81 1.36
N ARG A 154 2.07 34.78 1.25
CA ARG A 154 1.16 34.90 0.11
C ARG A 154 1.89 35.19 -1.21
N GLU A 155 2.97 35.96 -1.18
CA GLU A 155 3.77 36.29 -2.36
C GLU A 155 4.65 35.11 -2.82
N VAL A 156 5.24 34.40 -1.86
CA VAL A 156 6.24 33.36 -2.12
C VAL A 156 5.60 31.98 -2.35
N TYR A 157 4.44 31.70 -1.75
CA TYR A 157 3.73 30.42 -1.88
C TYR A 157 3.60 29.89 -3.32
N PRO A 158 3.02 30.62 -4.29
CA PRO A 158 2.86 30.10 -5.65
C PRO A 158 4.20 29.84 -6.36
N GLN A 159 5.24 30.60 -6.00
CA GLN A 159 6.58 30.43 -6.58
C GLN A 159 7.24 29.15 -6.07
N LEU A 160 7.09 28.86 -4.78
CA LEU A 160 7.64 27.64 -4.17
C LEU A 160 6.90 26.38 -4.64
N VAL A 161 5.58 26.43 -4.77
CA VAL A 161 4.81 25.30 -5.35
C VAL A 161 5.28 25.01 -6.78
N SER A 162 5.45 26.05 -7.61
CA SER A 162 5.99 25.88 -8.97
C SER A 162 7.41 25.30 -8.98
N LEU A 163 8.27 25.72 -8.03
CA LEU A 163 9.63 25.21 -7.90
C LEU A 163 9.66 23.74 -7.49
N VAL A 164 8.84 23.33 -6.52
CA VAL A 164 8.72 21.94 -6.06
C VAL A 164 8.25 21.05 -7.21
N ASN A 165 7.19 21.45 -7.93
CA ASN A 165 6.68 20.69 -9.07
C ASN A 165 7.74 20.51 -10.17
N ARG A 166 8.45 21.58 -10.54
CA ARG A 166 9.53 21.50 -11.52
C ARG A 166 10.65 20.56 -11.08
N LYS A 167 11.03 20.60 -9.80
CA LYS A 167 12.08 19.73 -9.25
C LYS A 167 11.64 18.27 -9.17
N LEU A 168 10.37 18.02 -8.90
CA LEU A 168 9.79 16.67 -8.96
C LEU A 168 9.80 16.13 -10.39
N GLU A 169 9.46 16.94 -11.39
CA GLU A 169 9.56 16.57 -12.81
C GLU A 169 11.01 16.24 -13.22
N GLU A 170 12.00 17.04 -12.79
CA GLU A 170 13.42 16.78 -13.06
C GLU A 170 13.96 15.48 -12.43
N LEU A 171 13.39 15.07 -11.29
CA LEU A 171 13.79 13.86 -10.56
C LEU A 171 13.12 12.59 -11.09
N GLN A 172 12.10 12.71 -11.94
CA GLN A 172 11.55 11.52 -12.60
C GLN A 172 12.63 10.96 -13.54
N PRO A 173 12.87 9.63 -13.54
CA PRO A 173 13.75 9.03 -14.53
C PRO A 173 13.28 9.46 -15.93
N PRO A 174 14.20 9.80 -16.85
CA PRO A 174 13.82 10.24 -18.18
C PRO A 174 12.95 9.16 -18.81
N ARG A 175 11.65 9.45 -18.93
CA ARG A 175 10.71 8.48 -19.48
C ARG A 175 11.10 8.23 -20.93
N ARG A 176 11.24 6.97 -21.29
CA ARG A 176 11.60 6.60 -22.66
C ARG A 176 10.44 7.00 -23.57
N GLU A 177 10.71 7.87 -24.55
CA GLU A 177 9.74 8.17 -25.60
C GLU A 177 9.49 6.89 -26.41
N LEU A 178 8.23 6.45 -26.44
CA LEU A 178 7.83 5.27 -27.22
C LEU A 178 7.58 5.69 -28.66
N PHE A 179 6.83 6.77 -28.87
CA PHE A 179 6.59 7.34 -30.19
C PHE A 179 6.13 8.80 -30.08
N ALA A 180 6.19 9.50 -31.23
CA ALA A 180 5.62 10.81 -31.41
C ALA A 180 4.93 10.89 -32.78
N PHE A 181 3.86 11.68 -32.86
CA PHE A 181 3.12 11.93 -34.10
C PHE A 181 2.63 13.38 -34.18
N THR A 182 2.37 13.84 -35.40
CA THR A 182 1.89 15.19 -35.67
C THR A 182 0.36 15.21 -35.74
N LEU A 183 -0.25 16.13 -35.00
CA LEU A 183 -1.69 16.38 -34.98
C LEU A 183 -1.96 17.81 -35.47
N SER A 184 -2.98 18.00 -36.29
CA SER A 184 -3.39 19.35 -36.71
C SER A 184 -4.52 19.85 -35.80
N LEU A 185 -4.23 20.89 -35.01
CA LEU A 185 -5.19 21.54 -34.13
C LEU A 185 -5.33 23.00 -34.57
N ASP A 186 -6.54 23.39 -35.01
CA ASP A 186 -6.83 24.74 -35.51
C ASP A 186 -5.87 25.22 -36.62
N GLY A 187 -5.44 24.31 -37.50
CA GLY A 187 -4.52 24.60 -38.60
C GLY A 187 -3.06 24.78 -38.17
N ARG A 188 -2.72 24.46 -36.92
CA ARG A 188 -1.34 24.37 -36.43
C ARG A 188 -0.96 22.91 -36.24
N GLU A 189 0.21 22.53 -36.72
CA GLU A 189 0.79 21.23 -36.45
C GLU A 189 1.40 21.21 -35.04
N ILE A 190 0.98 20.24 -34.24
CA ILE A 190 1.47 20.01 -32.88
C ILE A 190 2.07 18.61 -32.82
N ILE A 191 3.17 18.45 -32.10
CA ILE A 191 3.83 17.15 -31.91
C ILE A 191 3.32 16.57 -30.60
N VAL A 192 2.56 15.49 -30.68
CA VAL A 192 2.09 14.70 -29.55
C VAL A 192 3.11 13.60 -29.28
N ARG A 193 3.51 13.43 -28.02
CA ARG A 193 4.51 12.43 -27.60
C ARG A 193 3.90 11.48 -26.59
N HIS A 194 4.25 10.21 -26.70
CA HIS A 194 3.87 9.17 -25.74
C HIS A 194 5.11 8.55 -25.11
N PHE A 195 5.09 8.39 -23.79
CA PHE A 195 6.21 7.89 -23.01
C PHE A 195 5.86 6.57 -22.32
N GLU A 196 6.89 5.78 -22.02
CA GLU A 196 6.76 4.53 -21.29
C GLU A 196 6.11 4.75 -19.91
N GLY A 197 5.01 4.05 -19.64
CA GLY A 197 4.22 4.19 -18.41
C GLY A 197 3.44 5.51 -18.30
N GLY A 198 3.41 6.33 -19.35
CA GLY A 198 2.64 7.58 -19.40
C GLY A 198 1.13 7.34 -19.55
N SER A 199 0.34 8.19 -18.90
CA SER A 199 -1.11 8.26 -19.11
C SER A 199 -1.40 9.10 -20.36
N PRO A 200 -2.14 8.57 -21.35
CA PRO A 200 -2.51 9.32 -22.55
C PRO A 200 -3.20 10.66 -22.24
N MET A 201 -3.96 10.73 -21.14
CA MET A 201 -4.67 11.94 -20.74
C MET A 201 -3.70 13.02 -20.22
N ASP A 202 -2.73 12.63 -19.39
CA ASP A 202 -1.76 13.57 -18.82
C ASP A 202 -0.86 14.15 -19.92
N GLU A 203 -0.40 13.30 -20.84
CA GLU A 203 0.42 13.69 -21.98
C GLU A 203 -0.34 14.58 -22.98
N ALA A 204 -1.63 14.34 -23.16
CA ALA A 204 -2.49 15.21 -23.96
C ALA A 204 -2.60 16.61 -23.35
N VAL A 205 -2.82 16.70 -22.04
CA VAL A 205 -2.85 17.98 -21.31
C VAL A 205 -1.50 18.66 -21.38
N GLU A 206 -0.40 17.94 -21.19
CA GLU A 206 0.96 18.47 -21.26
C GLU A 206 1.29 19.00 -22.67
N THR A 207 0.89 18.27 -23.71
CA THR A 207 1.05 18.71 -25.11
C THR A 207 0.31 20.03 -25.36
N LEU A 208 -0.92 20.17 -24.84
CA LEU A 208 -1.69 21.41 -24.94
C LEU A 208 -1.02 22.56 -24.16
N ARG A 209 -0.48 22.30 -22.96
CA ARG A 209 0.27 23.33 -22.20
C ARG A 209 1.51 23.79 -22.96
N ASN A 210 2.24 22.86 -23.58
CA ASN A 210 3.48 23.14 -24.32
C ASN A 210 3.26 24.04 -25.54
N ILE A 211 2.07 23.99 -26.15
CA ILE A 211 1.69 24.89 -27.26
C ILE A 211 1.05 26.20 -26.77
N GLY A 212 1.03 26.44 -25.46
CA GLY A 212 0.50 27.66 -24.84
C GLY A 212 -1.02 27.67 -24.67
N VAL A 213 -1.69 26.52 -24.72
CA VAL A 213 -3.12 26.40 -24.41
C VAL A 213 -3.27 26.19 -22.91
N SER A 214 -3.94 27.13 -22.24
CA SER A 214 -4.22 27.07 -20.80
C SER A 214 -5.69 27.31 -20.46
N ASP A 215 -6.57 27.40 -21.47
CA ASP A 215 -8.01 27.59 -21.30
C ASP A 215 -8.67 26.26 -20.91
N GLY A 216 -9.22 26.19 -19.69
CA GLY A 216 -9.81 24.98 -19.13
C GLY A 216 -10.92 24.39 -19.99
N GLU A 217 -11.85 25.22 -20.50
CA GLU A 217 -12.98 24.72 -21.32
C GLU A 217 -12.52 24.16 -22.67
N PHE A 218 -11.41 24.67 -23.20
CA PHE A 218 -10.80 24.14 -24.42
C PHE A 218 -10.02 22.85 -24.13
N MET A 219 -9.26 22.81 -23.04
CA MET A 219 -8.53 21.61 -22.61
C MET A 219 -9.47 20.44 -22.31
N ASP A 220 -10.58 20.68 -21.61
CA ASP A 220 -11.56 19.64 -21.27
C ASP A 220 -12.20 19.01 -22.51
N ARG A 221 -12.28 19.75 -23.63
CA ARG A 221 -12.82 19.25 -24.89
C ARG A 221 -11.78 18.55 -25.76
N VAL A 222 -10.57 19.11 -25.82
CA VAL A 222 -9.53 18.68 -26.77
C VAL A 222 -8.61 17.61 -26.17
N ALA A 223 -8.29 17.67 -24.87
CA ALA A 223 -7.41 16.71 -24.24
C ALA A 223 -7.92 15.26 -24.37
N PRO A 224 -9.22 14.95 -24.17
CA PRO A 224 -9.73 13.60 -24.40
C PRO A 224 -9.59 13.13 -25.85
N GLN A 225 -9.67 14.04 -26.83
CA GLN A 225 -9.50 13.70 -28.25
C GLN A 225 -8.05 13.33 -28.56
N ILE A 226 -7.10 14.11 -28.06
CA ILE A 226 -5.66 13.83 -28.20
C ILE A 226 -5.30 12.52 -27.45
N ALA A 227 -5.83 12.33 -26.24
CA ALA A 227 -5.61 11.12 -25.45
C ALA A 227 -6.10 9.85 -26.17
N ASN A 228 -7.28 9.92 -26.79
CA ASN A 228 -7.79 8.81 -27.61
C ASN A 228 -6.91 8.54 -28.84
N GLN A 229 -6.32 9.58 -29.45
CA GLN A 229 -5.38 9.39 -30.55
C GLN A 229 -4.06 8.75 -30.08
N ILE A 230 -3.53 9.16 -28.92
CA ILE A 230 -2.36 8.51 -28.30
C ILE A 230 -2.66 7.02 -28.05
N ALA A 231 -3.81 6.71 -27.45
CA ALA A 231 -4.19 5.33 -27.15
C ALA A 231 -4.35 4.48 -28.43
N ASN A 232 -4.99 5.04 -29.47
CA ASN A 232 -5.14 4.34 -30.76
C ASN A 232 -3.79 4.11 -31.45
N GLU A 233 -2.89 5.09 -31.44
CA GLU A 233 -1.56 4.97 -32.01
C GLU A 233 -0.70 3.95 -31.23
N ALA A 234 -0.84 3.89 -29.90
CA ALA A 234 -0.18 2.88 -29.07
C ALA A 234 -0.65 1.46 -29.43
N VAL A 235 -1.96 1.24 -29.60
CA VAL A 235 -2.52 -0.07 -30.01
C VAL A 235 -2.07 -0.45 -31.43
N ASN A 236 -2.09 0.50 -32.37
CA ASN A 236 -1.63 0.27 -33.74
C ASN A 236 -0.15 -0.14 -33.76
N ARG A 237 0.70 0.51 -32.96
CA ARG A 237 2.13 0.22 -32.89
C ARG A 237 2.47 -1.07 -32.15
N GLN A 238 1.74 -1.39 -31.09
CA GLN A 238 1.87 -2.71 -30.44
C GLN A 238 1.51 -3.84 -31.40
N SER A 239 0.50 -3.62 -32.27
CA SER A 239 0.12 -4.57 -33.31
C SER A 239 1.18 -4.69 -34.41
N SER A 240 1.87 -3.59 -34.75
CA SER A 240 2.97 -3.63 -35.73
C SER A 240 4.28 -4.18 -35.17
N ASP A 241 4.58 -3.96 -33.89
CA ASP A 241 5.79 -4.49 -33.25
C ASP A 241 5.71 -6.00 -33.01
N ALA A 242 4.50 -6.53 -32.75
CA ALA A 242 4.24 -7.97 -32.72
C ALA A 242 4.45 -8.62 -34.11
N ALA A 243 4.12 -7.92 -35.20
CA ALA A 243 4.40 -8.37 -36.56
C ALA A 243 5.88 -8.19 -36.96
N ALA A 244 6.56 -7.18 -36.43
CA ALA A 244 7.98 -6.90 -36.70
C ALA A 244 8.93 -7.86 -35.95
N GLN A 245 8.52 -8.42 -34.80
CA GLN A 245 9.32 -9.41 -34.06
C GLN A 245 9.45 -10.77 -34.78
N GLU A 246 8.55 -11.11 -35.72
CA GLU A 246 8.74 -12.26 -36.63
C GLU A 246 9.68 -11.97 -37.82
N GLN A 247 10.06 -10.70 -38.07
CA GLN A 247 10.93 -10.30 -39.19
C GLN A 247 12.30 -9.74 -38.77
N ALA A 248 12.58 -9.57 -37.48
CA ALA A 248 13.85 -9.03 -36.98
C ALA A 248 15.03 -10.02 -36.94
N GLN A 249 15.01 -11.07 -37.76
CA GLN A 249 16.15 -11.96 -38.02
C GLN A 249 16.70 -11.85 -39.46
N ALA A 250 16.69 -10.66 -40.07
CA ALA A 250 17.53 -10.38 -41.23
C ALA A 250 17.78 -8.88 -41.46
N SER A 251 19.01 -8.45 -41.17
CA SER A 251 19.79 -7.43 -41.89
C SER A 251 19.48 -5.93 -41.68
N GLN A 252 20.42 -5.24 -41.02
CA GLN A 252 20.84 -3.85 -41.27
C GLN A 252 21.76 -3.80 -42.54
N PRO A 253 22.06 -2.64 -43.20
CA PRO A 253 22.39 -1.35 -42.57
C PRO A 253 22.12 0.01 -43.31
N ALA A 254 22.29 1.08 -42.52
CA ALA A 254 22.88 2.41 -42.80
C ALA A 254 22.15 3.58 -43.53
N ALA A 255 21.99 4.66 -42.74
CA ALA A 255 22.35 6.08 -42.96
C ALA A 255 21.42 7.08 -43.71
N GLU A 256 21.31 8.26 -43.07
CA GLU A 256 20.53 9.51 -43.28
C GLU A 256 20.92 10.37 -44.52
N PRO A 257 20.47 11.65 -44.67
CA PRO A 257 19.12 12.17 -44.90
C PRO A 257 19.06 13.15 -46.12
N VAL A 258 17.90 13.39 -46.75
CA VAL A 258 17.72 14.56 -47.64
C VAL A 258 16.31 15.14 -47.50
N ALA A 259 16.26 16.42 -47.14
CA ALA A 259 15.09 17.28 -47.12
C ALA A 259 14.65 17.69 -48.54
N GLN A 260 13.39 18.16 -48.62
CA GLN A 260 12.69 18.81 -49.75
C GLN A 260 11.80 17.89 -50.59
N GLN A 261 10.52 17.85 -50.21
CA GLN A 261 9.42 18.23 -51.12
C GLN A 261 8.12 18.35 -50.31
N GLN A 262 7.77 19.60 -50.02
CA GLN A 262 6.52 19.99 -49.38
C GLN A 262 5.79 20.81 -50.43
N GLU A 263 4.80 20.20 -51.09
CA GLU A 263 3.66 20.84 -51.74
C GLU A 263 2.72 19.74 -52.26
N ALA A 264 1.45 19.78 -51.80
CA ALA A 264 0.30 18.94 -52.18
C ALA A 264 0.06 17.61 -51.45
N GLN A 265 -0.31 17.63 -50.15
CA GLN A 265 -1.09 16.54 -49.53
C GLN A 265 -2.25 17.11 -48.72
N ALA A 266 -3.25 17.63 -49.43
CA ALA A 266 -4.60 17.75 -48.90
C ALA A 266 -5.32 16.41 -49.19
N SER A 267 -5.97 15.83 -48.17
CA SER A 267 -6.83 14.63 -48.24
C SER A 267 -6.17 13.35 -48.76
N GLN A 268 -5.20 12.79 -48.03
CA GLN A 268 -4.92 11.37 -48.20
C GLN A 268 -5.95 10.55 -47.40
N PRO A 269 -6.68 9.62 -48.03
CA PRO A 269 -7.63 8.76 -47.35
C PRO A 269 -6.88 7.85 -46.35
N ARG A 270 -7.53 7.47 -45.24
CA ARG A 270 -6.95 6.66 -44.18
C ARG A 270 -6.65 5.24 -44.70
N GLU A 271 -5.46 4.71 -44.45
CA GLU A 271 -5.12 3.32 -44.77
C GLU A 271 -5.89 2.35 -43.86
N LEU A 272 -6.53 1.34 -44.44
CA LEU A 272 -7.17 0.25 -43.71
C LEU A 272 -6.22 -0.94 -43.57
N PHE A 273 -5.55 -1.32 -44.66
CA PHE A 273 -4.52 -2.35 -44.65
C PHE A 273 -3.61 -2.25 -45.86
N SER A 274 -2.40 -2.78 -45.71
CA SER A 274 -1.45 -3.02 -46.79
C SER A 274 -1.10 -4.51 -46.88
N MET A 275 -0.79 -4.96 -48.09
CA MET A 275 -0.44 -6.34 -48.37
C MET A 275 0.70 -6.42 -49.38
N PRO A 276 1.78 -7.17 -49.07
CA PRO A 276 2.85 -7.41 -50.03
C PRO A 276 2.38 -8.38 -51.11
N LEU A 277 2.63 -8.03 -52.36
CA LEU A 277 2.36 -8.84 -53.54
C LEU A 277 3.61 -8.88 -54.44
N THR A 278 3.67 -9.87 -55.33
CA THR A 278 4.71 -9.94 -56.35
C THR A 278 4.10 -9.73 -57.73
N LEU A 279 4.52 -8.67 -58.42
CA LEU A 279 4.07 -8.32 -59.76
C LEU A 279 5.29 -8.39 -60.69
N ASN A 280 5.27 -9.26 -61.69
CA ASN A 280 6.40 -9.45 -62.62
C ASN A 280 7.74 -9.72 -61.92
N GLU A 281 7.73 -10.61 -60.92
CA GLU A 281 8.90 -10.94 -60.08
C GLU A 281 9.45 -9.78 -59.23
N GLN A 282 8.76 -8.64 -59.19
CA GLN A 282 9.11 -7.51 -58.33
C GLN A 282 8.17 -7.46 -57.11
N PRO A 283 8.71 -7.28 -55.89
CA PRO A 283 7.89 -7.06 -54.71
C PRO A 283 7.22 -5.68 -54.79
N ALA A 284 5.92 -5.65 -54.57
CA ALA A 284 5.10 -4.45 -54.56
C ALA A 284 4.12 -4.50 -53.38
N ILE A 285 3.71 -3.34 -52.86
CA ILE A 285 2.77 -3.26 -51.73
C ILE A 285 1.45 -2.69 -52.26
N MET A 286 0.36 -3.42 -52.04
CA MET A 286 -0.99 -2.93 -52.32
C MET A 286 -1.58 -2.34 -51.05
N ILE A 287 -2.02 -1.09 -51.12
CA ILE A 287 -2.58 -0.34 -49.99
C ILE A 287 -4.08 -0.09 -50.25
N HIS A 288 -4.93 -0.57 -49.35
CA HIS A 288 -6.36 -0.32 -49.37
C HIS A 288 -6.72 0.81 -48.40
N TYR A 289 -7.49 1.77 -48.89
CA TYR A 289 -7.88 2.96 -48.13
C TYR A 289 -9.37 2.94 -47.80
N GLU A 290 -9.71 3.58 -46.69
CA GLU A 290 -11.09 3.79 -46.24
C GLU A 290 -11.90 4.49 -47.33
N GLY A 291 -13.06 3.92 -47.66
CA GLY A 291 -13.96 4.42 -48.70
C GLY A 291 -13.57 4.09 -50.14
N SER A 292 -12.42 3.44 -50.39
CA SER A 292 -12.09 2.91 -51.72
C SER A 292 -12.80 1.57 -51.95
N THR A 293 -13.19 1.29 -53.19
CA THR A 293 -13.62 -0.05 -53.58
C THR A 293 -12.42 -0.96 -53.85
N ALA A 294 -12.63 -2.28 -53.79
CA ALA A 294 -11.61 -3.27 -54.14
C ALA A 294 -11.09 -3.07 -55.58
N LYS A 295 -12.00 -2.74 -56.51
CA LYS A 295 -11.66 -2.47 -57.90
C LYS A 295 -10.81 -1.21 -58.08
N GLU A 296 -11.12 -0.13 -57.37
CA GLU A 296 -10.30 1.10 -57.39
C GLU A 296 -8.91 0.86 -56.80
N THR A 297 -8.84 0.04 -55.76
CA THR A 297 -7.58 -0.35 -55.12
C THR A 297 -6.70 -1.17 -56.07
N ALA A 298 -7.27 -2.19 -56.71
CA ALA A 298 -6.57 -3.00 -57.70
C ALA A 298 -6.09 -2.18 -58.91
N ALA A 299 -6.94 -1.30 -59.43
CA ALA A 299 -6.60 -0.44 -60.56
C ALA A 299 -5.48 0.56 -60.21
N ARG A 300 -5.54 1.16 -59.03
CA ARG A 300 -4.50 2.06 -58.52
C ARG A 300 -3.17 1.30 -58.36
N PHE A 301 -3.19 0.13 -57.74
CA PHE A 301 -2.00 -0.70 -57.55
C PHE A 301 -1.32 -1.07 -58.88
N LEU A 302 -2.09 -1.47 -59.90
CA LEU A 302 -1.53 -1.78 -61.23
C LEU A 302 -0.93 -0.54 -61.90
N SER A 303 -1.62 0.60 -61.83
CA SER A 303 -1.14 1.88 -62.36
C SER A 303 0.16 2.33 -61.69
N ASP A 304 0.23 2.23 -60.35
CA ASP A 304 1.40 2.66 -59.56
C ASP A 304 2.64 1.78 -59.84
N ASN A 305 2.43 0.53 -60.26
CA ASN A 305 3.49 -0.40 -60.65
C ASN A 305 3.75 -0.41 -62.17
N GLY A 306 3.28 0.59 -62.91
CA GLY A 306 3.57 0.77 -64.33
C GLY A 306 2.89 -0.23 -65.27
N VAL A 307 1.87 -0.95 -64.81
CA VAL A 307 1.05 -1.81 -65.67
C VAL A 307 -0.03 -0.96 -66.32
N THR A 308 0.21 -0.56 -67.57
CA THR A 308 -0.69 0.32 -68.35
C THR A 308 -1.34 -0.38 -69.55
N ASP A 309 -1.06 -1.68 -69.74
CA ASP A 309 -1.60 -2.46 -70.86
C ASP A 309 -3.03 -2.94 -70.54
N ASP A 310 -4.01 -2.53 -71.35
CA ASP A 310 -5.43 -2.77 -71.09
C ASP A 310 -5.76 -4.27 -70.99
N GLU A 311 -5.15 -5.11 -71.84
CA GLU A 311 -5.38 -6.57 -71.85
C GLU A 311 -4.84 -7.22 -70.57
N THR A 312 -3.66 -6.79 -70.12
CA THR A 312 -3.06 -7.23 -68.85
C THR A 312 -3.88 -6.75 -67.65
N ILE A 313 -4.32 -5.49 -67.64
CA ILE A 313 -5.16 -4.91 -66.58
C ILE A 313 -6.49 -5.67 -66.47
N GLU A 314 -7.18 -5.92 -67.58
CA GLU A 314 -8.45 -6.67 -67.58
C GLU A 314 -8.27 -8.11 -67.06
N SER A 315 -7.10 -8.72 -67.28
CA SER A 315 -6.79 -10.06 -66.79
C SER A 315 -6.46 -10.13 -65.29
N LEU A 316 -5.80 -9.10 -64.75
CA LEU A 316 -5.29 -9.08 -63.37
C LEU A 316 -6.28 -8.49 -62.35
N ILE A 317 -7.12 -7.54 -62.77
CA ILE A 317 -8.10 -6.90 -61.86
C ILE A 317 -8.97 -7.91 -61.12
N PRO A 318 -9.57 -8.94 -61.75
CA PRO A 318 -10.44 -9.87 -61.04
C PRO A 318 -9.73 -10.59 -59.88
N GLN A 319 -8.48 -10.99 -60.07
CA GLN A 319 -7.68 -11.67 -59.06
C GLN A 319 -7.33 -10.73 -57.90
N LEU A 320 -6.90 -9.50 -58.20
CA LEU A 320 -6.58 -8.51 -57.18
C LEU A 320 -7.81 -8.10 -56.36
N VAL A 321 -8.98 -7.97 -57.01
CA VAL A 321 -10.26 -7.69 -56.34
C VAL A 321 -10.61 -8.80 -55.36
N GLU A 322 -10.52 -10.07 -55.77
CA GLU A 322 -10.78 -11.22 -54.90
C GLU A 322 -9.88 -11.22 -53.67
N ILE A 323 -8.59 -10.87 -53.82
CA ILE A 323 -7.67 -10.79 -52.70
C ILE A 323 -8.05 -9.64 -51.74
N VAL A 324 -8.39 -8.46 -52.26
CA VAL A 324 -8.82 -7.33 -51.42
C VAL A 324 -10.12 -7.65 -50.68
N ASP A 325 -11.09 -8.26 -51.35
CA ASP A 325 -12.38 -8.65 -50.76
C ASP A 325 -12.20 -9.71 -49.67
N SER A 326 -11.35 -10.72 -49.91
CA SER A 326 -11.01 -11.72 -48.89
C SER A 326 -10.38 -11.07 -47.66
N ARG A 327 -9.43 -10.15 -47.86
CA ARG A 327 -8.74 -9.48 -46.75
C ARG A 327 -9.67 -8.57 -45.96
N MET A 328 -10.60 -7.91 -46.64
CA MET A 328 -11.61 -7.08 -46.00
C MET A 328 -12.63 -7.91 -45.22
N ALA A 329 -13.01 -9.09 -45.72
CA ALA A 329 -13.85 -10.03 -44.98
C ALA A 329 -13.16 -10.54 -43.70
N ASP A 330 -11.87 -10.83 -43.76
CA ASP A 330 -11.08 -11.23 -42.58
C ASP A 330 -11.03 -10.12 -41.53
N LEU A 331 -10.79 -8.87 -41.94
CA LEU A 331 -10.79 -7.72 -41.04
C LEU A 331 -12.14 -7.51 -40.36
N LEU A 332 -13.24 -7.59 -41.11
CA LEU A 332 -14.59 -7.49 -40.55
C LEU A 332 -14.88 -8.62 -39.56
N HIS A 333 -14.41 -9.83 -39.83
CA HIS A 333 -14.57 -10.96 -38.91
C HIS A 333 -13.77 -10.74 -37.62
N GLN A 334 -12.54 -10.24 -37.73
CA GLN A 334 -11.69 -9.93 -36.59
C GLN A 334 -12.28 -8.80 -35.72
N GLU A 335 -12.82 -7.75 -36.34
CA GLU A 335 -13.49 -6.66 -35.62
C GLU A 335 -14.74 -7.16 -34.89
N ALA A 336 -15.56 -8.00 -35.54
CA ALA A 336 -16.73 -8.61 -34.91
C ALA A 336 -16.34 -9.48 -33.70
N GLN A 337 -15.25 -10.24 -33.79
CA GLN A 337 -14.74 -11.02 -32.66
C GLN A 337 -14.23 -10.13 -31.52
N ALA A 338 -13.48 -9.07 -31.83
CA ALA A 338 -12.99 -8.12 -30.83
C ALA A 338 -14.14 -7.43 -30.09
N GLN A 339 -15.18 -7.01 -30.80
CA GLN A 339 -16.39 -6.43 -30.21
C GLN A 339 -17.12 -7.43 -29.30
N ALA A 340 -17.23 -8.71 -29.72
CA ALA A 340 -17.85 -9.74 -28.90
C ALA A 340 -17.07 -10.02 -27.61
N GLN A 341 -15.73 -10.02 -27.67
CA GLN A 341 -14.87 -10.19 -26.49
C GLN A 341 -14.97 -8.99 -25.54
N ALA A 342 -14.98 -7.76 -26.07
CA ALA A 342 -15.16 -6.55 -25.27
C ALA A 342 -16.51 -6.54 -24.55
N ALA A 343 -17.58 -6.94 -25.25
CA ALA A 343 -18.91 -7.06 -24.65
C ALA A 343 -18.96 -8.14 -23.55
N ALA A 344 -18.30 -9.28 -23.76
CA ALA A 344 -18.21 -10.34 -22.75
C ALA A 344 -17.41 -9.89 -21.51
N ALA A 345 -16.28 -9.20 -21.69
CA ALA A 345 -15.47 -8.67 -20.60
C ALA A 345 -16.26 -7.64 -19.77
N ALA A 346 -16.96 -6.72 -20.44
CA ALA A 346 -17.81 -5.73 -19.78
C ALA A 346 -18.95 -6.40 -18.97
N ALA A 347 -19.55 -7.48 -19.49
CA ALA A 347 -20.58 -8.23 -18.77
C ALA A 347 -20.03 -8.93 -17.51
N VAL A 348 -18.82 -9.50 -17.58
CA VAL A 348 -18.16 -10.13 -16.42
C VAL A 348 -17.81 -9.08 -15.36
N GLU A 349 -17.31 -7.91 -15.77
CA GLU A 349 -17.00 -6.83 -14.84
C GLU A 349 -18.25 -6.28 -14.16
N GLN A 350 -19.35 -6.11 -14.92
CA GLN A 350 -20.63 -5.71 -14.36
C GLN A 350 -21.19 -6.75 -13.38
N GLN A 351 -21.06 -8.05 -13.69
CA GLN A 351 -21.47 -9.11 -12.77
C GLN A 351 -20.58 -9.17 -11.51
N ARG A 352 -19.28 -8.87 -11.63
CA ARG A 352 -18.36 -8.78 -10.50
C ARG A 352 -18.73 -7.63 -9.57
N LEU A 353 -19.05 -6.45 -10.12
CA LEU A 353 -19.50 -5.30 -9.33
C LEU A 353 -20.79 -5.61 -8.57
N LEU A 354 -21.77 -6.27 -9.21
CA LEU A 354 -23.01 -6.68 -8.56
C LEU A 354 -22.79 -7.73 -7.46
N GLN A 355 -21.87 -8.68 -7.65
CA GLN A 355 -21.50 -9.62 -6.57
C GLN A 355 -20.77 -8.92 -5.42
N GLN A 356 -19.92 -7.95 -5.73
CA GLN A 356 -19.20 -7.19 -4.70
C GLN A 356 -20.15 -6.33 -3.88
N GLU A 357 -21.21 -5.77 -4.47
CA GLU A 357 -22.28 -5.08 -3.73
C GLU A 357 -23.09 -6.05 -2.84
N GLN A 358 -23.38 -7.27 -3.30
CA GLN A 358 -24.10 -8.27 -2.50
C GLN A 358 -23.29 -8.82 -1.31
N GLN A 359 -21.96 -8.77 -1.36
CA GLN A 359 -21.08 -9.27 -0.30
C GLN A 359 -20.73 -8.23 0.77
N ARG A 360 -21.09 -6.95 0.59
CA ARG A 360 -20.81 -5.95 1.64
C ARG A 360 -21.73 -6.21 2.82
N GLN A 361 -21.13 -6.47 3.99
CA GLN A 361 -21.89 -6.46 5.24
C GLN A 361 -22.13 -5.02 5.67
N PRO A 362 -23.36 -4.65 6.08
CA PRO A 362 -23.63 -3.31 6.56
C PRO A 362 -22.89 -3.06 7.87
N LEU A 363 -22.12 -1.97 7.92
CA LEU A 363 -21.39 -1.54 9.11
C LEU A 363 -22.35 -1.02 10.18
N LEU A 364 -23.46 -0.43 9.76
CA LEU A 364 -24.52 0.07 10.64
C LEU A 364 -25.89 -0.22 10.02
N MET A 365 -26.79 -0.77 10.83
CA MET A 365 -28.21 -0.95 10.51
C MET A 365 -29.02 -0.20 11.56
N MET A 366 -29.85 0.74 11.12
CA MET A 366 -30.63 1.58 12.01
C MET A 366 -32.12 1.56 11.65
N PRO A 367 -33.00 1.09 12.55
CA PRO A 367 -34.44 1.16 12.31
C PRO A 367 -34.90 2.62 12.42
N ILE A 368 -35.50 3.14 11.35
CA ILE A 368 -36.07 4.48 11.29
C ILE A 368 -37.58 4.37 11.31
N ASN A 369 -38.22 5.04 12.27
CA ASN A 369 -39.67 5.11 12.34
C ASN A 369 -40.19 6.22 11.42
N LEU A 370 -41.03 5.86 10.45
CA LEU A 370 -41.55 6.74 9.41
C LEU A 370 -42.94 7.31 9.76
N GLY A 371 -43.47 7.01 10.96
CA GLY A 371 -44.84 7.30 11.34
C GLY A 371 -45.83 6.23 10.87
N ASP A 372 -47.09 6.31 11.33
CA ASP A 372 -48.17 5.39 10.96
C ASP A 372 -47.83 3.89 11.09
N GLN A 373 -47.07 3.51 12.13
CA GLN A 373 -46.57 2.15 12.38
C GLN A 373 -45.67 1.58 11.28
N LYS A 374 -45.07 2.42 10.44
CA LYS A 374 -44.08 1.99 9.45
C LYS A 374 -42.67 2.22 9.98
N GLU A 375 -41.87 1.18 9.94
CA GLU A 375 -40.43 1.22 10.24
C GLU A 375 -39.67 0.71 9.02
N ALA A 376 -38.51 1.30 8.76
CA ALA A 376 -37.61 0.89 7.69
C ALA A 376 -36.17 0.94 8.16
N ASP A 377 -35.37 -0.03 7.77
CA ASP A 377 -33.96 -0.11 8.16
C ASP A 377 -33.10 0.71 7.20
N LEU A 378 -32.36 1.66 7.77
CA LEU A 378 -31.29 2.36 7.07
C LEU A 378 -30.01 1.54 7.20
N LEU A 379 -29.50 1.08 6.06
CA LEU A 379 -28.25 0.33 5.95
C LEU A 379 -27.13 1.25 5.51
N TYR A 380 -26.04 1.29 6.26
CA TYR A 380 -24.82 2.01 5.91
C TYR A 380 -23.66 1.03 5.77
N PHE A 381 -22.93 1.15 4.68
CA PHE A 381 -21.75 0.34 4.38
C PHE A 381 -20.47 1.16 4.55
N GLU A 382 -19.39 0.49 4.93
CA GLU A 382 -18.09 1.14 5.08
C GLU A 382 -17.61 1.76 3.76
N GLY A 383 -17.15 3.01 3.83
CA GLY A 383 -16.67 3.78 2.68
C GLY A 383 -17.74 4.57 1.92
N ASP A 384 -19.03 4.33 2.19
CA ASP A 384 -20.11 5.09 1.56
C ASP A 384 -20.24 6.50 2.16
N SER A 385 -20.71 7.45 1.35
CA SER A 385 -21.09 8.79 1.84
C SER A 385 -22.38 8.69 2.66
N VAL A 386 -22.32 9.14 3.90
CA VAL A 386 -23.48 9.14 4.82
C VAL A 386 -24.67 9.91 4.23
N GLU A 387 -24.41 11.06 3.60
CA GLU A 387 -25.44 11.90 2.99
C GLU A 387 -26.11 11.15 1.84
N ARG A 388 -25.31 10.52 0.98
CA ARG A 388 -25.83 9.78 -0.16
C ARG A 388 -26.63 8.56 0.27
N THR A 389 -26.17 7.82 1.27
CA THR A 389 -26.90 6.68 1.85
C THR A 389 -28.27 7.12 2.41
N VAL A 390 -28.31 8.23 3.14
CA VAL A 390 -29.55 8.79 3.70
C VAL A 390 -30.51 9.29 2.60
N GLU A 391 -30.00 9.96 1.58
CA GLU A 391 -30.80 10.38 0.42
C GLU A 391 -31.46 9.19 -0.27
N LEU A 392 -30.68 8.15 -0.58
CA LEU A 392 -31.16 6.94 -1.24
C LEU A 392 -32.20 6.21 -0.37
N PHE A 393 -31.95 6.12 0.93
CA PHE A 393 -32.92 5.59 1.88
C PHE A 393 -34.24 6.37 1.85
N LEU A 394 -34.19 7.70 1.98
CA LEU A 394 -35.37 8.56 1.97
C LEU A 394 -36.16 8.47 0.67
N VAL A 395 -35.47 8.42 -0.48
CA VAL A 395 -36.11 8.16 -1.78
C VAL A 395 -36.75 6.78 -1.80
N GLY A 396 -36.04 5.74 -1.33
CA GLY A 396 -36.51 4.36 -1.30
C GLY A 396 -37.76 4.14 -0.44
N VAL A 397 -37.90 4.89 0.66
CA VAL A 397 -39.10 4.86 1.52
C VAL A 397 -40.20 5.82 1.05
N GLY A 398 -40.03 6.49 -0.10
CA GLY A 398 -41.03 7.37 -0.70
C GLY A 398 -41.08 8.78 -0.12
N LEU A 399 -40.04 9.21 0.60
CA LEU A 399 -39.91 10.57 1.16
C LEU A 399 -39.06 11.50 0.28
N GLY A 400 -38.60 11.03 -0.89
CA GLY A 400 -37.76 11.80 -1.82
C GLY A 400 -38.37 13.11 -2.34
N GLU A 401 -39.70 13.18 -2.42
CA GLU A 401 -40.43 14.37 -2.91
C GLU A 401 -41.04 15.21 -1.78
N SER A 402 -40.68 14.94 -0.52
CA SER A 402 -41.22 15.68 0.63
C SER A 402 -40.65 17.11 0.67
N ASP A 403 -41.49 18.09 1.04
CA ASP A 403 -41.04 19.47 1.33
C ASP A 403 -39.98 19.53 2.45
N ARG A 404 -39.88 18.47 3.27
CA ARG A 404 -38.90 18.31 4.34
C ARG A 404 -37.73 17.41 3.98
N PHE A 405 -37.58 17.00 2.71
CA PHE A 405 -36.55 16.08 2.28
C PHE A 405 -35.15 16.51 2.73
N ASN A 406 -34.77 17.77 2.45
CA ASN A 406 -33.45 18.30 2.84
C ASN A 406 -33.26 18.34 4.37
N ASP A 407 -34.29 18.73 5.12
CA ASP A 407 -34.23 18.76 6.59
C ASP A 407 -34.06 17.34 7.16
N ASN A 408 -34.75 16.36 6.58
CA ASN A 408 -34.65 14.95 6.96
C ASN A 408 -33.27 14.38 6.61
N VAL A 409 -32.70 14.73 5.46
CA VAL A 409 -31.33 14.33 5.08
C VAL A 409 -30.35 14.83 6.14
N VAL A 410 -30.38 16.13 6.48
CA VAL A 410 -29.47 16.71 7.47
C VAL A 410 -29.61 16.04 8.84
N GLN A 411 -30.85 15.83 9.31
CA GLN A 411 -31.10 15.22 10.62
C GLN A 411 -30.67 13.75 10.68
N LEU A 412 -31.02 12.95 9.67
CA LEU A 412 -30.65 11.54 9.62
C LEU A 412 -29.15 11.35 9.39
N SER A 413 -28.50 12.18 8.56
CA SER A 413 -27.04 12.14 8.39
C SER A 413 -26.31 12.47 9.69
N ALA A 414 -26.79 13.44 10.47
CA ALA A 414 -26.24 13.73 11.80
C ALA A 414 -26.37 12.52 12.75
N LEU A 415 -27.53 11.87 12.75
CA LEU A 415 -27.78 10.68 13.57
C LEU A 415 -26.91 9.48 13.15
N VAL A 416 -26.73 9.25 11.85
CA VAL A 416 -25.85 8.20 11.32
C VAL A 416 -24.40 8.46 11.73
N ARG A 417 -23.89 9.69 11.58
CA ARG A 417 -22.53 10.06 12.00
C ARG A 417 -22.33 9.89 13.51
N GLU A 418 -23.31 10.27 14.33
CA GLU A 418 -23.27 10.06 15.78
C GLU A 418 -23.18 8.57 16.13
N ARG A 419 -23.97 7.72 15.47
CA ARG A 419 -23.95 6.27 15.68
C ARG A 419 -22.65 5.63 15.22
N LEU A 420 -22.11 6.04 14.09
CA LEU A 420 -20.80 5.59 13.62
C LEU A 420 -19.67 5.97 14.59
N ALA A 421 -19.69 7.19 15.12
CA ALA A 421 -18.73 7.62 16.14
C ALA A 421 -18.86 6.80 17.44
N ALA A 422 -20.08 6.47 17.87
CA ALA A 422 -20.32 5.63 19.03
C ALA A 422 -19.82 4.19 18.84
N LEU A 423 -19.99 3.61 17.64
CA LEU A 423 -19.42 2.31 17.29
C LEU A 423 -17.89 2.30 17.35
N GLY A 424 -17.24 3.36 16.86
CA GLY A 424 -15.79 3.52 16.96
C GLY A 424 -15.30 3.59 18.42
N GLN A 425 -16.03 4.29 19.29
CA GLN A 425 -15.71 4.36 20.73
C GLN A 425 -15.96 3.04 21.45
N GLN A 426 -17.00 2.29 21.10
CA GLN A 426 -17.25 0.95 21.65
C GLN A 426 -16.18 -0.06 21.23
N ALA A 427 -15.72 0.00 19.98
CA ALA A 427 -14.60 -0.81 19.52
C ALA A 427 -13.32 -0.48 20.30
N GLN A 428 -13.02 0.79 20.54
CA GLN A 428 -11.87 1.20 21.37
C GLN A 428 -12.00 0.75 22.84
N GLN A 429 -13.19 0.84 23.45
CA GLN A 429 -13.41 0.36 24.81
C GLN A 429 -13.36 -1.18 24.93
N GLN A 430 -13.76 -1.91 23.88
CA GLN A 430 -13.58 -3.37 23.83
C GLN A 430 -12.11 -3.76 23.69
N VAL A 431 -11.30 -2.96 22.99
CA VAL A 431 -9.84 -3.18 22.93
C VAL A 431 -9.18 -2.88 24.29
N GLU A 432 -9.60 -1.84 25.01
CA GLU A 432 -9.10 -1.54 26.37
C GLU A 432 -9.59 -2.57 27.42
N ALA A 433 -10.82 -3.09 27.30
CA ALA A 433 -11.32 -4.15 28.18
C ALA A 433 -10.70 -5.53 27.87
N ALA A 434 -10.39 -5.82 26.61
CA ALA A 434 -9.66 -7.03 26.19
C ALA A 434 -8.18 -7.01 26.59
N GLN A 435 -7.58 -5.83 26.80
CA GLN A 435 -6.22 -5.71 27.35
C GLN A 435 -6.15 -6.01 28.86
N ALA A 436 -7.27 -5.94 29.59
CA ALA A 436 -7.34 -6.32 31.00
C ALA A 436 -7.62 -7.82 31.23
N ALA A 437 -8.00 -8.57 30.19
CA ALA A 437 -8.21 -10.01 30.24
C ALA A 437 -7.47 -10.67 29.06
N GLN A 438 -6.18 -10.93 29.26
CA GLN A 438 -5.34 -11.65 28.28
C GLN A 438 -6.04 -12.94 27.80
N PRO A 439 -6.35 -13.10 26.51
CA PRO A 439 -6.34 -14.43 25.93
C PRO A 439 -4.87 -14.89 25.92
N THR A 440 -4.61 -16.11 26.37
CA THR A 440 -3.31 -16.77 26.25
C THR A 440 -2.74 -16.53 24.86
N GLN A 441 -1.68 -15.74 24.77
CA GLN A 441 -0.88 -15.66 23.55
C GLN A 441 -0.43 -17.09 23.22
N PRO A 442 -0.55 -17.53 21.96
CA PRO A 442 -0.05 -18.84 21.56
C PRO A 442 1.44 -18.91 21.94
N GLN A 443 1.86 -19.98 22.60
CA GLN A 443 3.28 -20.17 22.88
C GLN A 443 4.02 -20.40 21.56
N PRO A 444 5.18 -19.76 21.33
CA PRO A 444 5.98 -20.05 20.16
C PRO A 444 6.44 -21.50 20.20
N LEU A 445 6.40 -22.18 19.05
CA LEU A 445 6.93 -23.53 18.92
C LEU A 445 8.42 -23.52 19.30
N PHE A 446 9.19 -22.57 18.79
CA PHE A 446 10.58 -22.35 19.17
C PHE A 446 10.98 -20.89 18.95
N ALA A 447 12.14 -20.53 19.50
CA ALA A 447 12.80 -19.26 19.26
C ALA A 447 14.24 -19.50 18.79
N ILE A 448 14.64 -18.82 17.71
CA ILE A 448 16.02 -18.84 17.20
C ILE A 448 16.73 -17.58 17.70
N PRO A 449 17.81 -17.69 18.50
CA PRO A 449 18.61 -16.53 18.88
C PRO A 449 19.49 -16.09 17.69
N VAL A 450 19.26 -14.88 17.21
CA VAL A 450 20.02 -14.24 16.13
C VAL A 450 20.84 -13.11 16.70
N THR A 451 22.16 -13.20 16.57
CA THR A 451 23.07 -12.16 17.05
C THR A 451 23.33 -11.14 15.94
N LEU A 452 22.88 -9.91 16.14
CA LEU A 452 23.15 -8.79 15.24
C LEU A 452 23.95 -7.73 16.01
N SER A 453 25.18 -7.49 15.56
CA SER A 453 26.06 -6.46 16.13
C SER A 453 26.29 -6.58 17.65
N GLY A 454 26.30 -7.81 18.18
CA GLY A 454 26.52 -8.10 19.59
C GLY A 454 25.25 -8.14 20.45
N ASN A 455 24.09 -7.77 19.89
CA ASN A 455 22.78 -7.93 20.54
C ASN A 455 22.12 -9.23 20.07
N VAL A 456 21.48 -9.96 20.99
CA VAL A 456 20.76 -11.19 20.68
C VAL A 456 19.27 -10.88 20.55
N TYR A 457 18.70 -11.18 19.39
CA TYR A 457 17.28 -11.05 19.10
C TYR A 457 16.69 -12.45 18.91
N ASN A 458 15.50 -12.70 19.46
CA ASN A 458 14.84 -13.99 19.30
C ASN A 458 13.84 -13.92 18.15
N LEU A 459 14.04 -14.73 17.12
CA LEU A 459 13.03 -14.99 16.10
C LEU A 459 12.09 -16.06 16.65
N GLU A 460 10.86 -15.69 16.94
CA GLU A 460 9.82 -16.59 17.43
C GLU A 460 9.05 -17.18 16.26
N TYR A 461 8.88 -18.51 16.26
CA TYR A 461 8.14 -19.23 15.23
C TYR A 461 6.92 -19.92 15.84
N PHE A 462 5.75 -19.72 15.23
CA PHE A 462 4.48 -20.28 15.67
C PHE A 462 3.97 -21.34 14.70
N GLU A 463 3.07 -22.20 15.18
CA GLU A 463 2.50 -23.28 14.37
C GLU A 463 1.72 -22.73 13.16
N GLY A 464 1.92 -23.36 11.99
CA GLY A 464 1.24 -22.99 10.75
C GLY A 464 1.80 -21.76 10.03
N GLN A 465 2.83 -21.10 10.57
CA GLN A 465 3.47 -19.98 9.87
C GLN A 465 4.33 -20.45 8.69
N GLU A 466 4.49 -19.57 7.69
CA GLU A 466 5.36 -19.86 6.54
C GLU A 466 6.80 -19.41 6.85
N PRO A 467 7.82 -20.30 6.74
CA PRO A 467 9.20 -19.99 7.14
C PRO A 467 9.81 -18.77 6.45
N ASN A 468 9.56 -18.56 5.15
CA ASN A 468 10.13 -17.43 4.43
C ASN A 468 9.51 -16.11 4.88
N TYR A 469 8.22 -16.09 5.19
CA TYR A 469 7.51 -14.93 5.71
C TYR A 469 8.05 -14.52 7.08
N VAL A 470 8.22 -15.47 8.01
CA VAL A 470 8.76 -15.21 9.36
C VAL A 470 10.21 -14.71 9.27
N ALA A 471 11.04 -15.33 8.45
CA ALA A 471 12.41 -14.91 8.22
C ALA A 471 12.51 -13.51 7.62
N ASN A 472 11.68 -13.21 6.61
CA ASN A 472 11.64 -11.90 5.97
C ASN A 472 11.20 -10.80 6.95
N ALA A 473 10.11 -11.03 7.67
CA ALA A 473 9.60 -10.08 8.66
C ALA A 473 10.66 -9.74 9.71
N PHE A 474 11.32 -10.77 10.25
CA PHE A 474 12.39 -10.59 11.22
C PHE A 474 13.60 -9.85 10.63
N CYS A 475 14.07 -10.23 9.43
CA CYS A 475 15.22 -9.59 8.81
C CYS A 475 14.95 -8.11 8.48
N VAL A 476 13.76 -7.77 7.96
CA VAL A 476 13.38 -6.38 7.65
C VAL A 476 13.27 -5.55 8.93
N GLU A 477 12.57 -6.06 9.94
CA GLU A 477 12.37 -5.35 11.21
C GLU A 477 13.70 -5.10 11.93
N LYS A 478 14.54 -6.13 12.08
CA LYS A 478 15.81 -5.99 12.80
C LYS A 478 16.86 -5.25 11.98
N HIS A 479 16.79 -5.28 10.65
CA HIS A 479 17.63 -4.46 9.78
C HIS A 479 17.44 -2.97 10.05
N GLU A 480 16.19 -2.50 10.18
CA GLU A 480 15.91 -1.09 10.47
C GLU A 480 16.51 -0.64 11.82
N ILE A 481 16.46 -1.52 12.82
CA ILE A 481 17.04 -1.28 14.15
C ILE A 481 18.57 -1.15 14.06
N VAL A 482 19.23 -2.10 13.39
CA VAL A 482 20.70 -2.08 13.24
C VAL A 482 21.16 -0.86 12.45
N ARG A 483 20.42 -0.47 11.39
CA ARG A 483 20.71 0.74 10.61
C ARG A 483 20.63 1.99 11.47
N ALA A 484 19.57 2.13 12.26
CA ALA A 484 19.35 3.29 13.11
C ALA A 484 20.37 3.39 14.25
N GLU A 485 20.75 2.27 14.85
CA GLU A 485 21.62 2.25 16.04
C GLU A 485 23.12 2.31 15.71
N LEU A 486 23.53 1.71 14.58
CA LEU A 486 24.95 1.50 14.28
C LEU A 486 25.41 2.21 12.99
N GLY A 487 24.49 2.81 12.24
CA GLY A 487 24.81 3.53 11.00
C GLY A 487 25.45 2.65 9.92
N VAL A 488 25.17 1.35 9.96
CA VAL A 488 25.63 0.39 8.96
C VAL A 488 24.49 0.17 7.96
N ASP A 489 24.76 0.43 6.69
CA ASP A 489 23.84 0.08 5.60
C ASP A 489 24.06 -1.38 5.19
N PHE A 490 23.00 -2.19 5.22
CA PHE A 490 23.01 -3.48 4.53
C PHE A 490 22.54 -3.28 3.10
N ASP A 491 23.20 -3.93 2.16
CA ASP A 491 22.71 -3.98 0.79
C ASP A 491 21.60 -5.05 0.64
N GLY A 492 20.86 -4.99 -0.47
CA GLY A 492 19.77 -5.93 -0.74
C GLY A 492 20.21 -7.39 -0.81
N ASN A 493 21.50 -7.66 -1.07
CA ASN A 493 22.02 -9.03 -1.09
C ASN A 493 22.17 -9.57 0.33
N GLN A 494 22.62 -8.75 1.29
CA GLN A 494 22.76 -9.15 2.69
C GLN A 494 21.39 -9.38 3.37
N LEU A 495 20.37 -8.61 2.99
CA LEU A 495 19.00 -8.86 3.46
C LEU A 495 18.47 -10.21 2.95
N LEU A 496 18.71 -10.51 1.66
CA LEU A 496 18.35 -11.77 1.06
C LEU A 496 19.12 -12.96 1.68
N GLU A 497 20.41 -12.76 2.01
CA GLU A 497 21.20 -13.75 2.75
C GLU A 497 20.65 -14.00 4.15
N CYS A 498 20.29 -12.94 4.89
CA CYS A 498 19.62 -13.06 6.19
C CYS A 498 18.34 -13.89 6.07
N GLN A 499 17.49 -13.56 5.10
CA GLN A 499 16.23 -14.26 4.87
C GLN A 499 16.46 -15.74 4.56
N ASN A 500 17.37 -16.05 3.64
CA ASN A 500 17.66 -17.42 3.23
C ASN A 500 18.23 -18.27 4.38
N VAL A 501 19.12 -17.69 5.18
CA VAL A 501 19.71 -18.39 6.34
C VAL A 501 18.66 -18.68 7.40
N LEU A 502 17.82 -17.69 7.74
CA LEU A 502 16.79 -17.88 8.77
C LEU A 502 15.65 -18.78 8.30
N ALA A 503 15.18 -18.63 7.06
CA ALA A 503 14.15 -19.51 6.50
C ALA A 503 14.62 -20.97 6.48
N ARG A 504 15.88 -21.21 6.05
CA ARG A 504 16.48 -22.55 6.10
C ARG A 504 16.62 -23.06 7.53
N SER A 505 17.05 -22.22 8.47
CA SER A 505 17.18 -22.61 9.88
C SER A 505 15.83 -23.02 10.49
N ILE A 506 14.75 -22.30 10.15
CA ILE A 506 13.38 -22.65 10.57
C ILE A 506 12.98 -24.02 10.00
N VAL A 507 13.21 -24.26 8.71
CA VAL A 507 12.92 -25.55 8.06
C VAL A 507 13.72 -26.68 8.69
N ASP A 508 15.01 -26.49 8.92
CA ASP A 508 15.89 -27.50 9.52
C ASP A 508 15.42 -27.86 10.95
N ILE A 509 15.01 -26.88 11.76
CA ILE A 509 14.47 -27.11 13.13
C ILE A 509 13.12 -27.83 13.09
N LEU A 510 12.24 -27.48 12.13
CA LEU A 510 10.96 -28.17 11.94
C LEU A 510 11.18 -29.63 11.52
N GLU A 511 12.14 -29.89 10.64
CA GLU A 511 12.49 -31.23 10.20
C GLU A 511 13.13 -32.03 11.35
N GLU A 512 14.06 -31.46 12.10
CA GLU A 512 14.67 -32.09 13.28
C GLU A 512 13.60 -32.47 14.31
N ARG A 513 12.65 -31.57 14.59
CA ARG A 513 11.53 -31.87 15.50
C ARG A 513 10.62 -32.95 14.97
N ARG A 514 10.32 -32.94 13.67
CA ARG A 514 9.53 -34.00 13.03
C ARG A 514 10.24 -35.34 13.10
N GLN A 515 11.56 -35.35 12.94
CA GLN A 515 12.39 -36.55 13.09
C GLN A 515 12.45 -37.03 14.53
N LEU A 516 12.54 -36.14 15.51
CA LEU A 516 12.49 -36.48 16.94
C LEU A 516 11.11 -37.03 17.33
N GLN A 517 10.02 -36.44 16.83
CA GLN A 517 8.67 -36.96 17.01
C GLN A 517 8.48 -38.32 16.31
N ALA A 518 9.08 -38.51 15.13
CA ALA A 518 9.07 -39.79 14.42
C ALA A 518 9.94 -40.86 15.10
N GLN A 519 11.00 -40.48 15.82
CA GLN A 519 11.83 -41.39 16.63
C GLN A 519 11.14 -41.78 17.93
N GLU A 520 10.40 -40.87 18.57
CA GLU A 520 9.55 -41.19 19.72
C GLU A 520 8.34 -42.06 19.34
N ALA A 521 7.82 -41.91 18.12
CA ALA A 521 6.80 -42.79 17.53
C ALA A 521 7.37 -44.06 16.88
N GLY A 522 8.71 -44.20 16.78
CA GLY A 522 9.40 -45.14 15.90
C GLY A 522 10.36 -46.10 16.60
N ALA A 523 9.96 -46.68 17.74
CA ALA A 523 10.55 -47.91 18.23
C ALA A 523 9.97 -49.12 17.47
N GLU A 524 10.11 -49.15 16.14
CA GLU A 524 10.07 -50.37 15.32
C GLU A 524 10.74 -50.09 13.96
N THR A 525 11.95 -50.61 13.83
CA THR A 525 12.92 -50.52 12.72
C THR A 525 12.42 -51.08 11.36
N PRO A 526 13.13 -50.82 10.23
CA PRO A 526 12.52 -50.34 8.99
C PRO A 526 12.69 -51.30 7.81
N LEU A 527 11.98 -51.04 6.70
CA LEU A 527 12.38 -51.51 5.37
C LEU A 527 12.23 -50.38 4.35
N GLN A 528 13.32 -50.17 3.61
CA GLN A 528 13.44 -49.35 2.41
C GLN A 528 12.48 -49.84 1.31
N VAL A 529 11.81 -48.94 0.59
CA VAL A 529 11.67 -48.94 -0.88
C VAL A 529 11.38 -47.50 -1.36
N GLU A 530 11.97 -47.16 -2.51
CA GLU A 530 11.78 -45.98 -3.36
C GLU A 530 10.32 -45.70 -3.79
N GLU A 531 10.13 -44.47 -4.30
CA GLU A 531 9.17 -44.04 -5.33
C GLU A 531 7.71 -43.66 -4.98
N GLU A 532 7.36 -42.48 -5.53
CA GLU A 532 6.06 -41.92 -5.88
C GLU A 532 5.06 -41.53 -4.78
N ALA A 533 4.60 -40.28 -4.89
CA ALA A 533 3.57 -39.68 -4.05
C ALA A 533 2.27 -40.50 -4.09
N PRO A 534 1.67 -40.89 -2.96
CA PRO A 534 0.32 -41.39 -2.94
C PRO A 534 -0.63 -40.19 -2.85
N THR A 535 -1.38 -39.94 -3.91
CA THR A 535 -2.73 -39.37 -3.75
C THR A 535 -3.50 -40.32 -2.85
N ASP A 536 -3.86 -39.88 -1.64
CA ASP A 536 -4.66 -40.65 -0.70
C ASP A 536 -5.94 -41.16 -1.41
N PRO A 537 -6.16 -42.49 -1.52
CA PRO A 537 -7.31 -43.05 -2.22
C PRO A 537 -8.65 -42.63 -1.57
N ARG A 538 -8.62 -42.18 -0.31
CA ARG A 538 -9.80 -41.70 0.42
C ARG A 538 -10.31 -40.35 -0.08
N GLY A 539 -9.49 -39.61 -0.84
CA GLY A 539 -9.84 -38.31 -1.41
C GLY A 539 -9.60 -37.15 -0.43
N VAL A 540 -10.28 -36.02 -0.64
CA VAL A 540 -10.14 -34.83 0.22
C VAL A 540 -10.90 -35.03 1.53
N LEU A 541 -10.30 -34.62 2.66
CA LEU A 541 -10.96 -34.61 3.97
C LEU A 541 -12.16 -33.66 3.93
N LEU A 542 -13.34 -34.15 4.29
CA LEU A 542 -14.55 -33.33 4.34
C LEU A 542 -14.73 -32.71 5.72
N PHE A 543 -14.71 -33.53 6.77
CA PHE A 543 -14.79 -33.10 8.16
C PHE A 543 -14.32 -34.21 9.10
N THR A 544 -14.18 -33.88 10.38
CA THR A 544 -13.85 -34.82 11.45
C THR A 544 -14.98 -34.81 12.49
N LEU A 545 -15.48 -35.99 12.85
CA LEU A 545 -16.51 -36.15 13.88
C LEU A 545 -15.84 -36.50 15.22
N ASP A 546 -16.09 -35.70 16.26
CA ASP A 546 -15.63 -35.99 17.62
C ASP A 546 -16.59 -36.97 18.29
N ILE A 547 -16.11 -38.17 18.64
CA ILE A 547 -16.91 -39.22 19.27
C ILE A 547 -16.49 -39.35 20.74
N ASP A 548 -17.40 -39.04 21.66
CA ASP A 548 -17.20 -39.24 23.10
C ASP A 548 -17.29 -40.73 23.44
N MET A 549 -16.23 -41.26 24.05
CA MET A 549 -16.11 -42.66 24.45
C MET A 549 -16.79 -42.97 25.79
N GLY A 550 -17.35 -41.96 26.48
CA GLY A 550 -18.08 -42.11 27.74
C GLY A 550 -17.19 -42.24 28.98
N ASP A 551 -15.88 -42.28 28.81
CA ASP A 551 -14.87 -42.21 29.88
C ASP A 551 -14.26 -40.80 30.03
N GLY A 552 -14.81 -39.82 29.29
CA GLY A 552 -14.32 -38.44 29.23
C GLY A 552 -13.23 -38.21 28.18
N THR A 553 -12.92 -39.22 27.37
CA THR A 553 -12.06 -39.07 26.18
C THR A 553 -12.90 -38.98 24.91
N SER A 554 -12.46 -38.13 23.98
CA SER A 554 -13.07 -38.00 22.66
C SER A 554 -12.09 -38.46 21.59
N VAL A 555 -12.56 -39.31 20.68
CA VAL A 555 -11.78 -39.84 19.56
C VAL A 555 -12.31 -39.24 18.26
N GLN A 556 -11.38 -38.76 17.44
CA GLN A 556 -11.68 -38.12 16.18
C GLN A 556 -11.86 -39.15 15.06
N LEU A 557 -12.98 -39.06 14.35
CA LEU A 557 -13.28 -39.85 13.16
C LEU A 557 -13.24 -38.96 11.90
N PRO A 558 -12.13 -38.94 11.14
CA PRO A 558 -12.03 -38.18 9.91
C PRO A 558 -12.77 -38.87 8.76
N LEU A 559 -13.66 -38.14 8.09
CA LEU A 559 -14.41 -38.59 6.92
C LEU A 559 -13.89 -37.91 5.65
N TYR A 560 -13.51 -38.71 4.67
CA TYR A 560 -13.00 -38.24 3.38
C TYR A 560 -14.02 -38.48 2.26
N ARG A 561 -13.88 -37.75 1.15
CA ARG A 561 -14.86 -37.70 0.05
C ARG A 561 -15.27 -39.07 -0.52
N ASN A 562 -14.35 -40.03 -0.56
CA ASN A 562 -14.60 -41.36 -1.13
C ASN A 562 -14.89 -42.42 -0.08
N ASP A 563 -14.97 -42.07 1.21
CA ASP A 563 -15.28 -43.02 2.26
C ASP A 563 -16.73 -43.48 2.20
N ASN A 564 -16.95 -44.76 2.51
CA ASN A 564 -18.28 -45.29 2.77
C ASN A 564 -18.60 -45.14 4.27
N PRO A 565 -19.58 -44.30 4.68
CA PRO A 565 -19.87 -44.05 6.08
C PRO A 565 -20.16 -45.32 6.89
N LYS A 566 -20.77 -46.34 6.26
CA LYS A 566 -21.09 -47.61 6.92
C LYS A 566 -19.86 -48.47 7.19
N GLU A 567 -18.94 -48.54 6.24
CA GLU A 567 -17.69 -49.29 6.42
C GLU A 567 -16.76 -48.57 7.39
N LEU A 568 -16.74 -47.23 7.33
CA LEU A 568 -15.96 -46.39 8.22
C LEU A 568 -16.45 -46.47 9.67
N ALA A 569 -17.77 -46.37 9.92
CA ALA A 569 -18.34 -46.55 11.26
C ALA A 569 -18.06 -47.94 11.83
N ALA A 570 -18.21 -49.00 11.02
CA ALA A 570 -17.95 -50.37 11.45
C ALA A 570 -16.46 -50.60 11.79
N ALA A 571 -15.56 -50.05 10.97
CA ALA A 571 -14.12 -50.08 11.23
C ALA A 571 -13.77 -49.31 12.51
N PHE A 572 -14.32 -48.10 12.68
CA PHE A 572 -14.11 -47.28 13.85
C PHE A 572 -14.58 -47.96 15.14
N CYS A 573 -15.79 -48.55 15.14
CA CYS A 573 -16.27 -49.28 16.31
C CYS A 573 -15.39 -50.50 16.62
N LYS A 574 -14.89 -51.20 15.60
CA LYS A 574 -14.00 -52.35 15.80
C LYS A 574 -12.63 -51.94 16.34
N GLU A 575 -12.09 -50.82 15.88
CA GLU A 575 -10.78 -50.31 16.27
C GLU A 575 -10.78 -49.74 17.69
N ASN A 576 -11.88 -49.10 18.09
CA ASN A 576 -12.03 -48.48 19.41
C ASN A 576 -12.77 -49.37 20.42
N GLU A 577 -12.90 -50.68 20.12
CA GLU A 577 -13.59 -51.67 20.96
C GLU A 577 -15.03 -51.28 21.38
N LEU A 578 -15.71 -50.48 20.55
CA LEU A 578 -17.11 -50.08 20.74
C LEU A 578 -18.05 -51.20 20.29
N ASP A 579 -19.22 -51.29 20.93
CA ASP A 579 -20.26 -52.22 20.51
C ASP A 579 -20.69 -51.93 19.07
N GLN A 580 -20.82 -52.98 18.26
CA GLN A 580 -21.24 -52.90 16.87
C GLN A 580 -22.69 -52.41 16.74
N ASP A 581 -23.47 -52.48 17.82
CA ASP A 581 -24.81 -51.88 17.90
C ASP A 581 -24.79 -50.33 17.80
N ASN A 582 -23.62 -49.69 17.99
CA ASN A 582 -23.46 -48.23 17.83
C ASN A 582 -23.22 -47.80 16.37
N VAL A 583 -22.91 -48.73 15.46
CA VAL A 583 -22.61 -48.43 14.05
C VAL A 583 -23.75 -47.65 13.37
N PRO A 584 -25.04 -48.00 13.52
CA PRO A 584 -26.12 -47.25 12.89
C PRO A 584 -26.19 -45.78 13.32
N ALA A 585 -25.93 -45.48 14.59
CA ALA A 585 -25.98 -44.11 15.11
C ALA A 585 -24.83 -43.24 14.55
N LEU A 586 -23.63 -43.83 14.40
CA LEU A 586 -22.49 -43.14 13.79
C LEU A 586 -22.71 -42.88 12.29
N VAL A 587 -23.31 -43.84 11.58
CA VAL A 587 -23.68 -43.65 10.17
C VAL A 587 -24.70 -42.52 10.02
N GLU A 588 -25.73 -42.49 10.87
CA GLU A 588 -26.73 -41.43 10.86
C GLU A 588 -26.11 -40.05 11.14
N ALA A 589 -25.19 -39.95 12.10
CA ALA A 589 -24.47 -38.71 12.40
C ALA A 589 -23.60 -38.23 11.23
N MET A 590 -22.86 -39.14 10.58
CA MET A 590 -22.06 -38.81 9.40
C MET A 590 -22.92 -38.40 8.20
N GLU A 591 -24.04 -39.08 7.96
CA GLU A 591 -24.97 -38.74 6.87
C GLU A 591 -25.69 -37.40 7.12
N ALA A 592 -26.06 -37.11 8.38
CA ALA A 592 -26.66 -35.82 8.75
C ALA A 592 -25.68 -34.66 8.50
N GLN A 593 -24.42 -34.82 8.92
CA GLN A 593 -23.40 -33.79 8.75
C GLN A 593 -22.96 -33.64 7.28
N LEU A 594 -22.99 -34.73 6.49
CA LEU A 594 -22.82 -34.67 5.03
C LEU A 594 -23.96 -33.93 4.32
N ALA A 595 -25.19 -33.95 4.85
CA ALA A 595 -26.33 -33.26 4.27
C ALA A 595 -26.36 -31.75 4.56
N GLU A 596 -25.59 -31.29 5.55
CA GLU A 596 -25.43 -29.87 5.90
C GLU A 596 -24.30 -29.17 5.11
N LEU A 597 -23.47 -29.94 4.41
CA LEU A 597 -22.46 -29.45 3.45
C LEU A 597 -23.08 -29.25 2.06
#